data_AF-A0A8C8E8N6-F1
#
_entry.id   AF-A0A8C8E8N6-F1
#
_cell.length_a   1.000
_cell.length_b   1.000
_cell.length_c   1.000
_cell.angle_alpha   90.00
_cell.angle_beta   90.00
_cell.angle_gamma   90.00
#
_symmetry.space_group_name_H-M   'P 1'
#
loop_
_entity.id
_entity.type
_entity.pdbx_description
1 polymer ?
#
loop_
_entity_poly.entity_id
_entity_poly.type
_entity_poly.pdbx_seq_one_letter_code
_entity_poly.pdbx_strand_id
1 'polypeptide(L)'
;MRWKDQPFNPIPQISQMTMKESTRRLCSPRNSVTAAITWGSLKQPQQKAEVMMTQVGAMPTPENTFLAYLAFISTSIGWNPTGG
;
A
#
# COMPACT_ATOMS: atom_id res chain seq x y z
N MET A 1 -36.10 -32.88 -15.78
CA MET A 1 -35.40 -33.52 -14.64
C MET A 1 -34.94 -34.92 -15.03
N ARG A 2 -33.63 -35.14 -15.21
CA ARG A 2 -32.94 -36.41 -14.87
C ARG A 2 -31.43 -36.13 -14.84
N TRP A 3 -30.81 -36.42 -13.71
CA TRP A 3 -29.47 -36.03 -13.29
C TRP A 3 -28.37 -36.82 -14.00
N LYS A 4 -27.49 -36.13 -14.72
CA LYS A 4 -26.16 -36.59 -15.12
C LYS A 4 -25.24 -35.36 -15.13
N ASP A 5 -23.99 -35.58 -14.73
CA ASP A 5 -22.88 -34.62 -14.74
C ASP A 5 -22.82 -33.67 -13.54
N GLN A 6 -22.59 -34.25 -12.35
CA GLN A 6 -21.92 -33.54 -11.28
C GLN A 6 -20.43 -33.48 -11.63
N PRO A 7 -19.85 -32.30 -11.94
CA PRO A 7 -18.40 -32.22 -12.05
C PRO A 7 -17.81 -32.47 -10.66
N PHE A 8 -16.96 -33.49 -10.59
CA PHE A 8 -16.04 -33.73 -9.50
C PHE A 8 -15.38 -32.39 -9.16
N ASN A 9 -15.67 -31.82 -7.99
CA ASN A 9 -15.04 -30.60 -7.52
C ASN A 9 -13.88 -31.02 -6.61
N PRO A 10 -12.65 -31.14 -7.12
CA PRO A 10 -11.52 -31.53 -6.30
C PRO A 10 -11.19 -30.33 -5.41
N ILE A 11 -11.80 -30.27 -4.23
CA ILE A 11 -11.32 -29.38 -3.17
C ILE A 11 -9.86 -29.76 -2.95
N PRO A 12 -8.89 -28.86 -3.17
CA PRO A 12 -7.50 -29.17 -2.91
C PRO A 12 -7.36 -29.50 -1.43
N GLN A 13 -7.02 -30.75 -1.12
CA GLN A 13 -6.67 -31.13 0.23
C GLN A 13 -5.44 -30.32 0.62
N ILE A 14 -5.60 -29.41 1.58
CA ILE A 14 -4.49 -28.68 2.18
C ILE A 14 -3.65 -29.72 2.91
N SER A 15 -2.52 -30.10 2.29
CA SER A 15 -1.51 -30.90 2.96
C SER A 15 -0.95 -30.06 4.09
N GLN A 16 -1.22 -30.45 5.34
CA GLN A 16 -0.64 -29.77 6.50
C GLN A 16 0.87 -30.03 6.50
N MET A 17 1.62 -29.10 5.92
CA MET A 17 3.07 -29.05 6.10
C MET A 17 3.33 -28.85 7.59
N THR A 18 3.93 -29.85 8.24
CA THR A 18 4.48 -29.68 9.57
C THR A 18 5.72 -28.80 9.46
N MET A 19 5.50 -27.49 9.60
CA MET A 19 6.58 -26.52 9.72
C MET A 19 7.26 -26.77 11.07
N LYS A 20 8.39 -27.48 11.05
CA LYS A 20 9.29 -27.56 12.21
C LYS A 20 9.87 -26.16 12.41
N GLU A 21 9.28 -25.41 13.34
CA GLU A 21 9.77 -24.13 13.83
C GLU A 21 11.15 -24.33 14.46
N SER A 22 12.20 -24.21 13.64
CA SER A 22 13.56 -24.05 14.16
C SER A 22 13.68 -22.61 14.65
N THR A 23 13.54 -22.39 15.96
CA THR A 23 13.76 -21.10 16.62
C THR A 23 15.25 -20.73 16.56
N ARG A 24 15.76 -20.41 15.37
CA ARG A 24 16.96 -19.58 15.26
C ARG A 24 16.51 -18.17 15.55
N ARG A 25 16.98 -17.63 16.68
CA ARG A 25 16.88 -16.20 16.99
C ARG A 25 17.67 -15.43 15.93
N LEU A 26 17.03 -15.18 14.79
CA LEU A 26 17.40 -14.10 13.90
C LEU A 26 17.23 -12.84 14.76
N CYS A 27 18.34 -12.27 15.21
CA CYS A 27 18.35 -10.92 15.74
C CYS A 27 17.83 -10.03 14.62
N SER A 28 16.52 -9.78 14.62
CA SER A 28 15.91 -8.78 13.75
C SER A 28 16.65 -7.48 14.03
N PRO A 29 17.23 -6.82 13.02
CA PRO A 29 17.78 -5.49 13.20
C PRO A 29 16.67 -4.66 13.83
N ARG A 30 16.96 -4.14 15.01
CA ARG A 30 16.11 -3.26 15.84
C ARG A 30 15.13 -2.53 14.93
N ASN A 31 13.85 -2.89 15.04
CA ASN A 31 12.75 -2.32 14.27
C ASN A 31 12.97 -0.81 14.19
N SER A 32 13.27 -0.30 12.99
CA SER A 32 13.35 1.14 12.76
C SER A 32 12.11 1.74 13.42
N VAL A 33 12.29 2.70 14.32
CA VAL A 33 11.20 3.38 15.03
C VAL A 33 10.14 3.72 14.01
N THR A 34 9.10 2.90 13.92
CA THR A 34 8.09 3.05 12.89
C THR A 34 7.25 4.18 13.42
N ALA A 35 7.32 5.33 12.76
CA ALA A 35 6.50 6.47 13.14
C ALA A 35 5.06 5.96 13.30
N ALA A 36 4.44 6.24 14.46
CA ALA A 36 3.10 5.78 14.72
C ALA A 36 2.18 6.35 13.64
N ILE A 37 1.71 5.49 12.73
CA ILE A 37 0.79 5.89 11.67
C ILE A 37 -0.53 6.21 12.36
N THR A 38 -0.87 7.49 12.41
CA THR A 38 -2.16 7.95 12.90
C THR A 38 -3.13 8.07 11.74
N TRP A 39 -4.44 8.02 12.01
CA TRP A 39 -5.45 8.32 11.01
C TRP A 39 -5.27 9.70 10.36
N GLY A 40 -4.78 10.68 11.14
CA GLY A 40 -4.40 11.99 10.62
C GLY A 40 -3.27 11.93 9.60
N SER A 41 -2.24 11.13 9.86
CA SER A 41 -1.12 10.94 8.91
C SER A 41 -1.54 10.28 7.60
N LEU A 42 -2.57 9.43 7.61
CA LEU A 42 -3.12 8.83 6.39
C LEU A 42 -3.96 9.80 5.56
N LYS A 43 -4.60 10.79 6.20
CA LYS A 43 -5.42 11.80 5.53
C LYS A 43 -4.65 13.01 5.03
N GLN A 44 -3.46 13.25 5.59
CA GLN A 44 -2.63 14.39 5.23
C GLN A 44 -2.30 14.47 3.72
N PRO A 45 -1.94 13.37 3.03
CA PRO A 45 -1.66 13.42 1.59
C PRO A 45 -2.88 13.86 0.78
N GLN A 46 -4.08 13.38 1.17
CA GLN A 46 -5.32 13.72 0.48
C GLN A 46 -5.62 15.21 0.60
N GLN A 47 -5.57 15.75 1.81
CA GLN A 47 -5.83 17.17 2.05
C GLN A 47 -4.80 18.06 1.32
N LYS A 48 -3.54 17.63 1.23
CA LYS A 48 -2.50 18.34 0.49
C LYS A 48 -2.73 18.30 -1.01
N ALA A 49 -3.13 17.16 -1.56
CA ALA A 49 -3.48 17.02 -2.97
C ALA A 49 -4.65 17.94 -3.35
N GLU A 50 -5.71 17.98 -2.54
CA GLU A 50 -6.88 18.86 -2.76
C GLU A 50 -6.50 20.35 -2.75
N VAL A 51 -5.63 20.77 -1.81
CA VAL A 51 -5.12 22.14 -1.75
C VAL A 51 -4.29 22.47 -3.00
N MET A 52 -3.39 21.58 -3.41
CA MET A 52 -2.58 21.78 -4.62
C MET A 52 -3.45 21.93 -5.86
N MET A 53 -4.48 21.08 -6.00
CA MET A 53 -5.41 21.16 -7.12
C MET A 53 -6.19 22.48 -7.12
N THR A 54 -6.62 22.94 -5.95
CA THR A 54 -7.31 24.23 -5.80
C THR A 54 -6.41 25.40 -6.19
N GLN A 55 -5.13 25.36 -5.81
CA GLN A 55 -4.16 26.42 -6.12
C GLN A 55 -3.90 26.56 -7.62
N VAL A 56 -3.87 25.45 -8.36
CA VAL A 56 -3.64 25.46 -9.81
C VAL A 56 -4.94 25.53 -10.63
N GLY A 57 -6.10 25.60 -9.96
CA GLY A 57 -7.40 25.59 -10.63
C GLY A 57 -7.73 24.27 -11.33
N ALA A 58 -7.14 23.16 -10.90
CA ALA A 58 -7.38 21.85 -11.48
C ALA A 58 -8.76 21.30 -11.07
N MET A 59 -9.49 20.78 -12.05
CA MET A 59 -10.75 20.07 -11.82
C MET A 59 -10.51 18.79 -11.01
N PRO A 60 -11.44 18.39 -10.11
CA PRO A 60 -11.34 17.18 -9.29
C PRO A 60 -11.61 15.89 -10.11
N THR A 61 -10.78 15.65 -11.12
CA THR A 61 -10.79 14.41 -11.89
C THR A 61 -9.83 13.39 -11.26
N PRO A 62 -10.04 12.08 -11.45
CA PRO A 62 -9.13 11.05 -10.94
C PRO A 62 -7.68 11.25 -11.40
N GLU A 63 -7.48 11.70 -12.64
CA GLU A 63 -6.17 11.97 -13.22
C GLU A 63 -5.46 13.14 -12.51
N ASN A 64 -6.15 14.25 -12.32
CA ASN A 64 -5.57 15.42 -11.63
C ASN A 64 -5.27 15.12 -10.15
N THR A 65 -6.15 14.35 -9.50
CA THR A 65 -5.93 13.89 -8.13
C THR A 65 -4.68 13.02 -8.04
N PHE A 66 -4.48 12.11 -8.99
CA PHE A 66 -3.27 11.29 -9.06
C PHE A 66 -2.01 12.14 -9.27
N LEU A 67 -2.03 13.11 -10.17
CA LEU A 67 -0.93 14.04 -10.40
C LEU A 67 -0.61 14.87 -9.13
N ALA A 68 -1.63 15.31 -8.40
CA ALA A 68 -1.46 16.04 -7.15
C ALA A 68 -0.83 15.17 -6.05
N TYR A 69 -1.18 13.88 -5.95
CA TYR A 69 -0.49 12.95 -5.07
C TYR A 69 0.98 12.76 -5.46
N LEU A 70 1.28 12.60 -6.76
CA LEU A 70 2.66 12.50 -7.23
C LEU A 70 3.46 13.77 -6.91
N ALA A 71 2.87 14.96 -7.08
CA ALA A 71 3.49 16.22 -6.72
C ALA A 71 3.78 16.30 -5.22
N PHE A 72 2.84 15.91 -4.36
CA PHE A 72 3.04 15.83 -2.91
C PHE A 72 4.15 14.84 -2.52
N ILE A 73 4.19 13.66 -3.14
CA ILE A 73 5.21 12.65 -2.88
C ILE A 73 6.60 13.15 -3.33
N SER A 74 6.69 13.74 -4.52
CA SER A 74 7.96 14.28 -5.05
C SER A 74 8.55 15.39 -4.16
N THR A 75 7.69 16.24 -3.58
CA THR A 75 8.09 17.31 -2.67
C THR A 75 8.41 16.83 -1.26
N SER A 76 7.72 15.78 -0.78
CA SER A 76 7.93 15.24 0.57
C SER A 76 9.13 14.29 0.69
N ILE A 77 9.50 13.59 -0.39
CA ILE A 77 10.69 12.71 -0.41
C ILE A 77 11.99 13.52 -0.46
N GLY A 78 11.92 14.84 -0.68
CA GLY A 78 13.12 15.67 -0.77
C GLY A 78 14.03 15.14 -1.89
N TRP A 79 13.46 14.91 -3.08
CA TRP A 79 14.32 14.66 -4.24
C TRP A 79 15.12 15.94 -4.49
N ASN A 80 16.36 15.92 -4.03
CA ASN A 80 17.37 16.92 -4.31
C ASN A 80 18.13 16.42 -5.54
N PRO A 81 17.81 16.86 -6.77
CA PRO A 81 18.56 16.46 -7.96
C PRO A 81 19.98 17.04 -7.98
N THR A 82 20.29 17.95 -7.06
CA THR A 82 21.61 18.56 -6.88
C THR A 82 22.30 17.98 -5.65
N GLY A 83 23.01 16.87 -5.83
CA GLY A 83 24.23 16.65 -5.08
C GLY A 83 25.28 17.65 -5.58
N GLY A 84 25.63 18.61 -4.73
CA GLY A 84 26.76 19.52 -4.89
C GLY A 84 27.69 19.38 -3.69
#